data_AF-A0A7C2LZL2-F1
#
_entry.id   AF-A0A7C2LZL2-F1
#
_cell.length_a   1.000
_cell.length_b   1.000
_cell.length_c   1.000
_cell.angle_alpha   90.00
_cell.angle_beta   90.00
_cell.angle_gamma   90.00
#
_symmetry.space_group_name_H-M   'P 1'
#
loop_
_entity.id
_entity.type
_entity.pdbx_description
1 polymer ?
#
loop_
_entity_poly.entity_id
_entity_poly.type
_entity_poly.pdbx_seq_one_letter_code
_entity_poly.pdbx_strand_id
1 'polypeptide(L)' 'MSTLAAPSKPLAGPAPALREGAFRLLSDLRAMAEAVREGLSAARHYEQLTLRGVAPADAARAVFTAHYQDR' A
#
# COMPACT_ATOMS: atom_id res chain seq x y z
N MET A 1 46.31 -29.81 32.54
CA MET A 1 44.92 -30.25 32.32
C MET A 1 44.22 -29.17 31.52
N SER A 2 43.94 -29.44 30.23
CA SER A 2 43.48 -28.44 29.27
C SER A 2 42.00 -28.09 29.44
N THR A 3 41.73 -26.80 29.35
CA THR A 3 40.44 -26.11 29.37
C THR A 3 39.54 -26.52 28.19
N LEU A 4 38.34 -27.03 28.47
CA LEU A 4 37.31 -27.27 27.46
C LEU A 4 36.33 -26.08 27.44
N ALA A 5 36.63 -25.06 26.63
CA ALA A 5 35.68 -24.02 26.31
C ALA A 5 34.77 -24.53 25.18
N ALA A 6 33.49 -24.77 25.48
CA ALA A 6 32.49 -25.06 24.46
C ALA A 6 32.19 -23.77 23.66
N PRO A 7 32.16 -23.81 22.32
CA PRO A 7 31.75 -22.65 21.53
C PRO A 7 30.23 -22.46 21.67
N SER A 8 29.81 -21.37 22.32
CA SER A 8 28.43 -20.92 22.32
C SER A 8 28.08 -20.46 20.90
N LYS A 9 27.35 -21.30 20.16
CA LYS A 9 26.73 -20.93 18.89
C LYS A 9 25.82 -19.72 19.14
N PRO A 10 25.95 -18.61 18.41
CA PRO A 10 24.96 -17.55 18.50
C PRO A 10 23.66 -18.10 17.91
N LEU A 11 22.60 -18.15 18.73
CA LEU A 11 21.22 -18.34 18.29
C LEU A 11 20.82 -17.11 17.47
N ALA A 12 21.22 -17.08 16.20
CA ALA A 12 20.58 -16.27 15.18
C ALA A 12 19.19 -16.87 14.94
N GLY A 13 18.24 -16.58 15.84
CA GLY A 13 16.85 -16.97 15.71
C GLY A 13 16.16 -16.23 14.53
N PRO A 14 14.96 -16.67 14.10
CA PRO A 14 14.24 -16.17 12.93
C PRO A 14 13.76 -14.70 13.03
N ALA A 15 14.19 -13.97 14.06
CA ALA A 15 13.80 -12.59 14.32
C ALA A 15 14.01 -11.62 13.14
N PRO A 16 15.06 -11.70 12.30
CA PRO A 16 15.21 -10.81 11.15
C PRO A 16 14.15 -11.07 10.07
N ALA A 17 13.84 -12.35 9.78
CA ALA A 17 12.88 -12.72 8.76
C ALA A 17 11.43 -12.39 9.15
N LEU A 18 11.10 -12.53 10.43
CA LEU A 18 9.79 -12.12 10.97
C LEU A 18 9.61 -10.60 10.92
N ARG A 19 10.68 -9.84 11.20
CA ARG A 19 10.65 -8.37 11.13
C ARG A 19 10.49 -7.88 9.70
N GLU A 20 11.19 -8.49 8.75
CA GLU A 20 11.06 -8.16 7.32
C GLU A 20 9.65 -8.47 6.78
N GLY A 21 9.11 -9.65 7.12
CA GLY A 21 7.73 -10.01 6.76
C GLY A 21 6.70 -9.04 7.34
N ALA A 22 6.88 -8.59 8.58
CA ALA A 22 6.01 -7.61 9.21
C ALA A 22 6.09 -6.23 8.52
N PHE A 23 7.29 -5.77 8.14
CA PHE A 23 7.43 -4.51 7.38
C PHE A 23 6.76 -4.57 6.01
N ARG A 24 6.93 -5.67 5.29
CA ARG A 24 6.28 -5.87 4.00
C ARG A 24 4.76 -5.89 4.10
N LEU A 25 4.22 -6.56 5.12
CA LEU A 25 2.77 -6.56 5.36
C LEU A 25 2.25 -5.14 5.64
N LEU A 26 2.97 -4.35 6.44
CA LEU A 26 2.60 -2.96 6.73
C LEU A 26 2.68 -2.08 5.48
N SER A 27 3.66 -2.27 4.60
CA SER A 27 3.74 -1.54 3.33
C SER A 27 2.59 -1.91 2.40
N ASP A 28 2.23 -3.20 2.31
CA ASP A 28 1.15 -3.66 1.46
C ASP A 28 -0.22 -3.14 1.96
N LEU A 29 -0.44 -3.16 3.28
CA LEU A 29 -1.63 -2.57 3.90
C LEU A 29 -1.72 -1.06 3.66
N ARG A 30 -0.59 -0.36 3.72
CA ARG A 30 -0.53 1.08 3.43
C ARG A 30 -0.86 1.35 1.97
N ALA A 31 -0.26 0.62 1.03
CA ALA A 31 -0.53 0.75 -0.39
C ALA A 31 -2.00 0.47 -0.71
N MET A 32 -2.58 -0.56 -0.07
CA MET A 32 -4.00 -0.87 -0.19
C MET A 32 -4.88 0.27 0.36
N ALA A 33 -4.55 0.83 1.52
CA ALA A 33 -5.31 1.95 2.09
C ALA A 33 -5.22 3.21 1.21
N GLU A 34 -4.05 3.48 0.62
CA GLU A 34 -3.85 4.59 -0.32
C GLU A 34 -4.67 4.39 -1.60
N ALA A 35 -4.66 3.18 -2.18
CA ALA A 35 -5.47 2.84 -3.35
C ALA A 35 -6.98 2.99 -3.09
N VAL A 36 -7.46 2.56 -1.92
CA VAL A 36 -8.87 2.73 -1.52
C VAL A 36 -9.23 4.21 -1.38
N ARG A 37 -8.39 5.02 -0.71
CA ARG A 37 -8.62 6.46 -0.56
C ARG A 37 -8.69 7.16 -1.91
N GLU A 38 -7.82 6.78 -2.83
CA GLU A 38 -7.80 7.33 -4.18
C GLU A 38 -9.07 6.96 -4.97
N GLY A 39 -9.48 5.69 -4.93
CA GLY A 39 -10.73 5.25 -5.56
C GLY A 39 -11.96 5.99 -5.02
N LEU A 40 -12.03 6.20 -3.69
CA LEU A 40 -13.09 6.99 -3.06
C LEU A 40 -13.06 8.46 -3.50
N SER A 41 -11.86 9.04 -3.65
CA SER A 41 -11.72 10.41 -4.15
C SER A 41 -12.22 10.53 -5.60
N ALA A 42 -11.85 9.58 -6.47
CA ALA A 42 -12.30 9.54 -7.85
C ALA A 42 -13.83 9.39 -7.95
N ALA A 43 -14.42 8.51 -7.13
CA ALA A 43 -15.86 8.30 -7.09
C ALA A 43 -16.62 9.58 -6.65
N ARG A 44 -16.14 10.28 -5.62
CA ARG A 44 -16.72 11.56 -5.19
C ARG A 44 -16.60 12.64 -6.25
N HIS A 45 -15.47 12.70 -6.95
CA HIS A 45 -15.28 13.66 -8.03
C HIS A 45 -16.26 13.39 -9.18
N TYR A 46 -16.45 12.12 -9.55
CA TYR A 46 -17.45 11.71 -10.53
C TYR A 46 -18.86 12.16 -10.12
N GLU A 47 -19.27 11.86 -8.88
CA GLU A 47 -20.57 12.24 -8.33
C GLU A 47 -20.78 13.77 -8.35
N GLN A 48 -19.76 14.55 -8.02
CA GLN A 48 -19.85 16.01 -8.09
C GLN A 48 -20.06 16.52 -9.52
N LEU A 49 -19.43 15.90 -10.51
CA LEU A 49 -19.61 16.28 -11.91
C LEU A 49 -21.01 15.92 -12.41
N THR A 50 -21.50 14.73 -12.09
CA THR A 50 -22.85 14.31 -12.50
C THR A 50 -23.94 15.13 -11.81
N LEU A 51 -23.77 15.49 -10.53
CA LEU A 51 -24.68 16.41 -9.82
C LEU A 51 -24.71 17.82 -10.43
N ARG A 52 -23.62 18.24 -11.09
CA ARG A 52 -23.55 19.51 -11.84
C ARG A 52 -24.12 19.40 -13.26
N GLY A 53 -24.68 18.25 -13.63
CA GLY A 53 -25.28 18.01 -14.94
C GLY A 53 -24.29 17.64 -16.04
N VAL A 54 -23.04 17.32 -15.70
CA VAL A 54 -22.08 16.78 -16.68
C VAL A 54 -22.54 15.38 -17.08
N ALA A 55 -22.52 15.09 -18.39
CA ALA A 55 -22.89 13.79 -18.90
C ALA A 55 -21.99 12.69 -18.29
N PRO A 56 -22.53 11.51 -17.93
CA PRO A 56 -21.76 10.43 -17.31
C PRO A 56 -20.46 10.05 -18.03
N ALA A 57 -20.48 10.00 -19.37
CA ALA A 57 -19.30 9.67 -20.17
C ALA A 57 -18.19 10.73 -20.05
N ASP A 58 -18.57 12.01 -20.06
CA ASP A 58 -17.62 13.13 -19.92
C ASP A 58 -17.08 13.23 -18.50
N ALA A 59 -17.93 13.02 -17.49
CA ALA A 59 -17.52 12.96 -16.09
C ALA A 59 -16.53 11.81 -15.83
N ALA A 60 -16.80 10.62 -16.38
CA ALA A 60 -15.90 9.48 -16.27
C ALA A 60 -14.54 9.76 -16.93
N ARG A 61 -14.55 10.36 -18.13
CA ARG A 61 -13.31 10.75 -18.83
C ARG A 61 -12.52 11.80 -18.05
N ALA A 62 -13.18 12.82 -17.52
CA ALA A 62 -12.54 13.86 -16.72
C ALA A 62 -11.90 13.30 -15.44
N VAL A 63 -12.60 12.40 -14.74
CA VAL A 63 -12.08 11.72 -13.54
C VAL A 63 -10.91 10.81 -13.89
N PHE A 64 -10.99 10.06 -14.99
CA PHE A 64 -9.90 9.19 -15.42
C PHE A 64 -8.63 10.00 -15.72
N THR A 65 -8.77 11.09 -16.48
CA THR A 65 -7.68 12.02 -16.76
C THR A 65 -7.09 12.61 -15.48
N ALA A 66 -7.92 13.06 -14.55
CA ALA A 66 -7.46 13.73 -13.32
C ALA A 66 -6.77 12.78 -12.33
N HIS A 67 -7.14 11.50 -12.30
CA HIS A 67 -6.64 10.56 -11.29
C HIS A 67 -5.61 9.56 -11.81
N TYR A 68 -5.60 9.22 -13.10
CA TYR A 68 -4.85 8.06 -13.61
C TYR A 68 -3.97 8.32 -14.83
N GLN A 69 -4.04 9.49 -15.47
CA GLN A 69 -3.35 9.70 -16.75
C GLN A 69 -1.84 9.97 -16.61
N ASP A 70 -1.38 10.47 -15.45
CA ASP A 70 0.04 10.80 -15.20
C ASP A 70 0.80 9.68 -14.45
N ARG A 71 0.26 8.46 -14.40
CA ARG A 71 0.83 7.33 -13.65
C ARG A 71 1.28 6.17 -14.54
#